data_AF-X1NEH1-F1
#
_entry.id   AF-X1NEH1-F1
#
_cell.length_a   1.000
_cell.length_b   1.000
_cell.length_c   1.000
_cell.angle_alpha   90.00
_cell.angle_beta   90.00
_cell.angle_gamma   90.00
#
_symmetry.space_group_name_H-M   'P 1'
#
loop_
_entity.id
_entity.type
_entity.pdbx_description
1 polymer ?
#
loop_
_entity_poly.entity_id
_entity_poly.type
_entity_poly.pdbx_seq_one_letter_code
_entity_poly.pdbx_strand_id
1 'polypeptide(L)' 'MKKIPLGIFKYSCCAGCQFQFFFFQEHVLETLGAVDILYCKMGTSGGVKEGPFEVALIEGA' A
#
# COMPACT_ATOMS: atom_id res chain seq x y z
N MET A 1 -13.48 3.32 -13.12
CA MET A 1 -13.87 2.76 -11.81
C MET A 1 -13.32 3.68 -10.72
N LYS A 2 -14.01 3.82 -9.59
CA LYS A 2 -13.48 4.58 -8.44
C LYS A 2 -12.33 3.78 -7.83
N LYS A 3 -11.15 4.39 -7.70
CA LYS A 3 -10.00 3.77 -7.03
C LYS A 3 -10.16 3.84 -5.52
N ILE A 4 -9.70 2.82 -4.81
CA ILE A 4 -9.79 2.71 -3.35
C ILE A 4 -8.60 3.45 -2.71
N PRO A 5 -8.81 4.53 -1.92
CA PRO A 5 -7.77 5.19 -1.14
C PRO A 5 -7.14 4.24 -0.13
N LEU A 6 -5.86 3.94 -0.32
CA LEU A 6 -5.11 2.94 0.42
C LEU A 6 -3.95 3.58 1.19
N GLY A 7 -3.86 3.26 2.48
CA GLY A 7 -2.69 3.54 3.31
C GLY A 7 -1.91 2.26 3.61
N ILE A 8 -0.59 2.28 3.45
CA ILE A 8 0.33 1.17 3.73
C ILE A 8 1.29 1.61 4.82
N PHE A 9 1.23 0.94 5.97
CA PHE A 9 2.00 1.28 7.16
C PHE A 9 2.94 0.15 7.52
N LYS A 10 4.19 0.52 7.77
CA LYS A 10 5.26 -0.39 8.14
C LYS A 10 5.72 -0.10 9.56
N TYR A 11 5.62 -1.09 10.44
CA TYR A 11 6.18 -1.09 11.78
C TYR A 11 7.44 -1.98 11.82
N SER A 12 7.72 -2.63 12.95
CA SER A 12 8.93 -3.43 13.13
C SER A 12 8.78 -4.77 12.39
N CYS A 13 9.32 -4.86 11.18
CA CYS A 13 9.21 -6.03 10.32
C CYS A 13 10.21 -6.01 9.14
N CYS A 14 10.19 -7.07 8.33
CA CYS A 14 11.05 -7.30 7.18
C CYS A 14 10.54 -6.73 5.84
N ALA A 15 9.35 -6.11 5.79
CA ALA A 15 8.68 -5.63 4.58
C ALA A 15 8.20 -6.73 3.60
N GLY A 16 8.15 -7.98 4.06
CA GLY A 16 7.76 -9.13 3.23
C GLY A 16 6.31 -9.05 2.73
N CYS A 17 5.39 -8.53 3.54
CA CYS A 17 3.99 -8.38 3.13
C CYS A 17 3.85 -7.31 2.02
N GLN A 18 4.59 -6.21 2.12
CA GLN A 18 4.64 -5.20 1.06
C GLN A 18 5.26 -5.75 -0.24
N PHE A 19 6.31 -6.57 -0.17
CA PHE A 19 6.85 -7.22 -1.37
C PHE A 19 5.83 -8.13 -2.03
N GLN A 20 5.06 -8.92 -1.27
CA GLN A 20 3.98 -9.73 -1.83
C GLN A 20 2.92 -8.88 -2.53
N PHE A 21 2.57 -7.73 -1.97
CA PHE A 21 1.62 -6.80 -2.60
C PHE A 21 2.16 -6.21 -3.93
N PHE A 22 3.42 -5.75 -3.95
CA PHE A 22 4.00 -5.14 -5.15
C PHE A 22 4.39 -6.14 -6.24
N PHE A 23 4.74 -7.37 -5.86
CA PHE A 23 5.22 -8.41 -6.76
C PHE A 23 4.25 -9.58 -6.88
N PHE A 24 2.94 -9.30 -6.79
CA PHE A 24 1.90 -10.27 -7.09
C PHE A 24 1.85 -10.54 -8.60
N GLN A 25 2.80 -11.37 -9.07
CA GLN A 25 3.36 -11.36 -10.43
C GLN A 25 2.35 -11.26 -11.57
N GLU A 26 1.24 -12.00 -11.52
CA GLU A 26 0.26 -12.02 -12.61
C GLU A 26 -0.70 -10.82 -12.58
N HIS A 27 -0.96 -10.22 -11.41
CA HIS A 27 -1.95 -9.15 -11.26
C HIS A 27 -1.37 -7.85 -10.72
N VAL A 28 -0.05 -7.63 -10.79
CA VAL A 28 0.59 -6.41 -10.25
C VAL A 28 -0.08 -5.15 -10.80
N LEU A 29 -0.22 -5.05 -12.13
CA LEU A 29 -0.77 -3.86 -12.78
C LEU A 29 -2.27 -3.67 -12.48
N GLU A 30 -3.03 -4.76 -12.41
CA GLU A 30 -4.45 -4.74 -12.07
C GLU A 30 -4.65 -4.29 -10.61
N THR A 31 -3.89 -4.89 -9.69
CA THR A 31 -3.94 -4.63 -8.26
C THR A 31 -3.56 -3.18 -7.96
N LEU A 32 -2.42 -2.72 -8.51
CA LEU A 32 -1.97 -1.32 -8.34
C LEU A 32 -2.88 -0.33 -9.09
N GLY A 33 -3.51 -0.75 -10.18
CA GLY A 33 -4.47 0.05 -10.93
C GLY A 33 -5.81 0.26 -10.21
N ALA A 34 -6.21 -0.68 -9.35
CA ALA A 34 -7.47 -0.66 -8.60
C ALA A 34 -7.44 0.26 -7.35
N VAL A 35 -6.25 0.58 -6.85
CA VAL A 35 -6.07 1.37 -5.63
C VAL A 35 -5.44 2.73 -5.90
N ASP A 36 -5.65 3.67 -4.97
CA ASP A 36 -4.98 4.96 -4.92
C ASP A 36 -4.12 5.01 -3.65
N ILE A 37 -2.80 4.84 -3.81
CA ILE A 37 -1.88 4.73 -2.67
C ILE A 37 -1.56 6.13 -2.15
N LEU A 38 -2.26 6.53 -1.07
CA LEU A 38 -2.11 7.85 -0.47
C LEU A 38 -0.94 7.94 0.52
N TYR A 39 -0.55 6.80 1.10
CA TYR A 39 0.59 6.72 2.00
C TYR A 39 1.28 5.37 1.87
N CYS A 40 2.58 5.36 1.55
CA CYS A 40 3.40 4.15 1.55
C CYS A 40 4.88 4.52 1.60
N LYS A 41 5.52 4.41 2.77
CA LYS A 41 6.92 4.84 2.94
C LYS A 41 7.95 4.00 2.17
N MET A 42 7.59 2.78 1.79
CA MET A 42 8.46 1.92 0.99
C MET A 42 8.44 2.32 -0.49
N GLY A 43 7.27 2.69 -1.02
CA GLY A 43 7.07 2.98 -2.44
C GLY A 43 7.14 4.46 -2.81
N THR A 44 6.92 5.37 -1.86
CA THR A 44 6.89 6.82 -2.11
C THR A 44 7.63 7.59 -1.01
N SER A 45 8.27 8.70 -1.40
CA SER A 45 8.93 9.62 -0.46
C SER A 45 7.92 10.52 0.29
N GLY A 46 6.73 10.72 -0.27
CA GLY A 46 5.66 11.58 0.23
C GLY A 46 4.51 10.83 0.92
N GLY A 47 3.29 11.34 0.73
CA GLY A 47 2.03 10.79 1.23
C GLY A 47 1.50 11.46 2.50
N VAL A 48 0.17 11.40 2.70
CA VAL A 48 -0.52 11.95 3.86
C VAL A 48 -0.82 10.80 4.83
N LYS A 49 -0.16 10.79 5.99
CA LYS A 49 -0.26 9.67 6.96
C LYS A 49 -1.63 9.62 7.65
N GLU A 50 -2.28 10.77 7.75
CA GLU A 50 -3.50 11.00 8.52
C GLU A 50 -4.78 10.56 7.76
N GLY A 51 -4.67 10.28 6.47
CA GLY A 51 -5.80 9.89 5.62
C GLY A 51 -6.61 11.07 5.09
N PRO A 52 -7.87 10.85 4.65
CA PRO A 52 -8.67 9.64 4.88
C PRO A 52 -8.27 8.45 4.00
N PHE A 53 -8.34 7.25 4.57
CA PHE A 53 -8.17 6.00 3.83
C PHE A 53 -9.48 5.21 3.87
N GLU A 54 -9.82 4.53 2.77
CA GLU A 54 -10.90 3.53 2.77
C GLU A 54 -10.38 2.19 3.31
N VAL A 55 -9.11 1.87 3.03
CA VAL A 55 -8.44 0.65 3.52
C VAL A 55 -7.04 0.99 4.02
N ALA A 56 -6.62 0.34 5.11
CA ALA A 56 -5.25 0.41 5.62
C ALA A 56 -4.63 -0.98 5.71
N LEU A 57 -3.45 -1.15 5.10
CA LEU A 57 -2.60 -2.34 5.26
C LEU A 57 -1.54 -2.06 6.32
N ILE A 58 -1.57 -2.85 7.39
CA ILE A 58 -0.64 -2.74 8.50
C ILE A 58 0.30 -3.93 8.48
N GLU A 59 1.60 -3.69 8.41
CA GLU A 59 2.63 -4.72 8.48
C GLU A 59 3.55 -4.52 9.68
N GLY A 60 3.81 -5.62 10.39
CA GLY A 60 4.71 -5.66 11.53
C GLY A 60 4.02 -5.46 12.86
N ALA A 61 4.80 -5.57 13.92
CA ALA A 61 4.41 -5.29 15.29
C ALA A 61 5.21 -4.11 15.87
#